data_AF-A0A955AAF6-F1
#
_entry.id   AF-A0A955AAF6-F1
#
_cell.length_a   1.000
_cell.length_b   1.000
_cell.length_c   1.000
_cell.angle_alpha   90.00
_cell.angle_beta   90.00
_cell.angle_gamma   90.00
#
_symmetry.space_group_name_H-M   'P 1'
#
loop_
_entity.id
_entity.type
_entity.pdbx_description
1 polymer ?
#
loop_
_entity_poly.entity_id
_entity_poly.type
_entity_poly.pdbx_seq_one_letter_code
_entity_poly.pdbx_strand_id
1 'polypeptide(L)'
;MGKLTDEKLYPLVDAVEMATGRRPHLSTCLRWASRGTCGIRLETTVLGGRRLTSPGAVARYMEAVTVAKDGAVAPAVSPPSLQQRAAQRSAAMLAKRLRG
;
A
#
# COMPACT_ATOMS: atom_id res chain seq x y z
N MET A 1 -12.58 -14.39 -2.12
CA MET A 1 -12.07 -13.03 -1.82
C MET A 1 -13.27 -12.08 -1.82
N GLY A 2 -13.73 -11.61 -0.65
CA GLY A 2 -14.88 -10.69 -0.57
C GLY A 2 -14.50 -9.31 -1.09
N LYS A 3 -15.43 -8.63 -1.79
CA LYS A 3 -15.20 -7.24 -2.21
C LYS A 3 -15.45 -6.32 -1.00
N LEU A 4 -14.69 -5.24 -0.89
CA LEU A 4 -14.85 -4.22 0.16
C LEU A 4 -16.29 -3.66 0.24
N THR A 5 -17.05 -3.74 -0.86
CA THR A 5 -18.47 -3.31 -0.95
C THR A 5 -19.44 -4.16 -0.16
N ASP A 6 -19.09 -5.42 0.13
CA ASP A 6 -19.97 -6.37 0.81
C ASP A 6 -19.73 -6.37 2.34
N GLU A 7 -18.71 -5.61 2.79
CA GLU A 7 -18.30 -5.52 4.18
C GLU A 7 -18.78 -4.21 4.83
N LYS A 8 -18.95 -4.23 6.16
CA LYS A 8 -19.29 -3.02 6.90
C LYS A 8 -18.08 -2.09 6.99
N LEU A 9 -18.28 -0.86 6.55
CA LEU A 9 -17.24 0.17 6.45
C LEU A 9 -17.20 1.05 7.70
N TYR A 10 -15.97 1.35 8.13
CA TYR A 10 -15.67 2.22 9.27
C TYR A 10 -14.53 3.18 8.91
N PRO A 11 -14.37 4.29 9.66
CA PRO A 11 -13.18 5.12 9.55
C PRO A 11 -11.90 4.31 9.73
N LEU A 12 -10.83 4.66 9.01
CA LEU A 12 -9.57 3.93 8.99
C LEU A 12 -9.08 3.46 10.37
N VAL A 13 -9.00 4.39 11.32
CA VAL A 13 -8.44 4.12 12.65
C VAL A 13 -9.34 3.16 13.42
N ASP A 14 -10.66 3.34 13.33
CA ASP A 14 -11.63 2.51 14.04
C ASP A 14 -11.67 1.09 13.46
N ALA A 15 -11.60 0.93 12.14
CA ALA A 15 -11.49 -0.38 11.51
C ALA A 15 -10.21 -1.13 11.92
N VAL A 16 -9.09 -0.41 12.04
CA VAL A 16 -7.81 -0.99 12.49
C VAL A 16 -7.88 -1.41 13.95
N GLU A 17 -8.49 -0.60 14.81
CA GLU A 17 -8.70 -0.95 16.21
C GLU A 17 -9.61 -2.16 16.37
N MET A 18 -10.71 -2.24 15.62
CA MET A 18 -11.60 -3.41 15.64
C MET A 18 -10.88 -4.69 15.18
N ALA A 19 -10.01 -4.59 14.17
CA ALA A 19 -9.31 -5.76 13.64
C ALA A 19 -8.13 -6.22 14.51
N THR A 20 -7.43 -5.30 15.18
CA THR A 20 -6.14 -5.58 15.83
C THR A 20 -6.12 -5.37 17.34
N GLY A 21 -7.18 -4.76 17.90
CA GLY A 21 -7.21 -4.30 19.29
C GLY A 21 -6.26 -3.15 19.59
N ARG A 22 -5.59 -2.57 18.58
CA ARG A 22 -4.64 -1.45 18.73
C ARG A 22 -5.12 -0.26 17.93
N ARG A 23 -4.86 0.95 18.44
CA ARG A 23 -5.24 2.21 17.79
C ARG A 23 -4.00 3.00 17.32
N PRO A 24 -3.41 2.68 16.15
CA PRO A 24 -2.31 3.45 15.59
C PRO A 24 -2.71 4.90 15.29
N HIS A 25 -1.70 5.78 15.22
CA HIS A 25 -1.91 7.16 14.79
C HIS A 25 -2.47 7.24 13.36
N LEU A 26 -3.28 8.25 13.08
CA LEU A 26 -3.95 8.45 11.79
C LEU A 26 -2.96 8.49 10.62
N SER A 27 -1.80 9.13 10.79
CA SER A 27 -0.75 9.21 9.75
C SER A 27 -0.23 7.83 9.32
N THR A 28 -0.16 6.87 10.25
CA THR A 28 0.22 5.48 9.97
C THR A 28 -0.83 4.81 9.10
N CYS A 29 -2.11 4.95 9.46
CA CYS A 29 -3.22 4.38 8.70
C CYS A 29 -3.32 5.00 7.29
N LEU A 30 -3.14 6.32 7.18
CA LEU A 30 -3.10 7.02 5.90
C LEU A 30 -1.93 6.58 5.03
N ARG A 31 -0.76 6.31 5.63
CA ARG A 31 0.40 5.76 4.92
C ARG A 31 0.08 4.37 4.36
N TRP A 32 -0.55 3.49 5.13
CA TRP A 32 -0.96 2.16 4.65
C TRP A 32 -1.95 2.22 3.48
N ALA A 33 -2.90 3.16 3.50
CA ALA A 33 -3.84 3.35 2.40
C ALA A 33 -3.19 3.96 1.14
N SER A 34 -2.30 4.93 1.31
CA SER A 34 -1.72 5.71 0.21
C SER A 34 -0.50 5.05 -0.42
N ARG A 35 0.45 4.61 0.40
CA ARG A 35 1.74 4.03 -0.03
C ARG A 35 1.79 2.52 0.17
N GLY A 36 1.15 2.03 1.23
CA GLY A 36 1.27 0.63 1.62
C GLY A 36 2.59 0.32 2.34
N THR A 37 2.81 -0.97 2.58
CA THR A 37 4.04 -1.54 3.16
C THR A 37 4.40 -2.78 2.34
N CYS A 38 5.68 -2.97 2.00
CA CYS A 38 6.13 -4.10 1.17
C CYS A 38 5.39 -4.22 -0.18
N GLY A 39 4.98 -3.10 -0.78
CA GLY A 39 4.21 -3.10 -2.04
C GLY A 39 2.73 -3.44 -1.88
N ILE A 40 2.28 -3.79 -0.68
CA ILE A 40 0.90 -4.13 -0.36
C ILE A 40 0.21 -2.90 0.21
N ARG A 41 -0.98 -2.55 -0.30
CA ARG A 41 -1.76 -1.39 0.12
C ARG A 41 -3.04 -1.82 0.82
N LEU A 42 -3.44 -1.06 1.84
CA LEU A 42 -4.70 -1.29 2.53
C LEU A 42 -5.87 -0.94 1.61
N GLU A 43 -6.84 -1.85 1.47
CA GLU A 43 -8.08 -1.62 0.71
C GLU A 43 -8.90 -0.53 1.39
N THR A 44 -9.26 0.51 0.64
CA THR A 44 -10.04 1.63 1.17
C THR A 44 -10.98 2.17 0.12
N THR A 45 -12.08 2.78 0.56
CA THR A 45 -12.97 3.59 -0.27
C THR A 45 -13.08 5.00 0.30
N VAL A 46 -13.53 5.95 -0.52
CA VAL A 46 -13.76 7.34 -0.11
C VAL A 46 -15.25 7.62 -0.17
N LEU A 47 -15.83 8.05 0.96
CA LEU A 47 -17.23 8.46 1.07
C LEU A 47 -17.28 9.84 1.75
N GLY A 48 -17.86 10.84 1.08
CA GLY A 48 -17.96 12.20 1.63
C GLY A 48 -16.61 12.82 2.01
N GLY A 49 -15.55 12.54 1.24
CA GLY A 49 -14.19 13.02 1.52
C GLY A 49 -13.46 12.29 2.66
N ARG A 50 -14.11 11.34 3.35
CA ARG A 50 -13.48 10.51 4.38
C ARG A 50 -13.12 9.15 3.83
N ARG A 51 -11.96 8.64 4.25
CA ARG A 51 -11.48 7.32 3.85
C ARG A 51 -11.99 6.26 4.83
N LEU A 52 -12.65 5.25 4.28
CA LEU A 52 -13.23 4.14 5.02
C LEU A 52 -12.58 2.82 4.60
N THR A 53 -12.58 1.86 5.51
CA THR A 53 -12.15 0.48 5.28
C THR A 53 -12.97 -0.45 6.15
N SER A 54 -12.77 -1.75 6.02
CA SER A 54 -13.41 -2.76 6.85
C SER A 54 -12.38 -3.48 7.74
N PRO A 55 -12.79 -4.06 8.88
CA PRO A 55 -11.88 -4.88 9.70
C PRO A 55 -11.33 -6.09 8.93
N GLY A 56 -12.13 -6.69 8.05
CA GLY A 56 -11.71 -7.81 7.20
C GLY A 56 -10.61 -7.42 6.20
N ALA A 57 -10.69 -6.22 5.62
CA ALA A 57 -9.63 -5.68 4.78
C ALA A 57 -8.34 -5.41 5.57
N VAL A 58 -8.44 -4.93 6.81
CA VAL A 58 -7.27 -4.73 7.68
C VAL A 58 -6.61 -6.06 8.00
N ALA A 59 -7.36 -7.09 8.37
CA ALA A 59 -6.81 -8.42 8.66
C ALA A 59 -6.04 -8.98 7.47
N ARG A 60 -6.64 -8.95 6.26
CA ARG A 60 -6.00 -9.37 5.01
C ARG A 60 -4.71 -8.59 4.71
N TYR A 61 -4.74 -7.27 4.93
CA TYR A 61 -3.56 -6.42 4.76
C TYR A 61 -2.43 -6.81 5.71
N MET A 62 -2.73 -7.03 6.99
CA MET A 62 -1.72 -7.39 7.99
C MET A 62 -1.10 -8.76 7.69
N GLU A 63 -1.92 -9.76 7.37
CA GLU A 63 -1.46 -11.08 6.99
C GLU A 63 -0.52 -10.99 5.78
N ALA A 64 -0.94 -10.31 4.71
CA ALA A 64 -0.13 -10.17 3.51
C ALA A 64 1.19 -9.42 3.78
N VAL A 65 1.17 -8.36 4.60
CA VAL A 65 2.39 -7.63 4.98
C VAL A 65 3.33 -8.50 5.81
N THR A 66 2.81 -9.27 6.76
CA THR A 66 3.61 -10.18 7.59
C THR A 66 4.26 -11.25 6.72
N VAL A 67 3.50 -11.92 5.86
CA VAL A 67 4.02 -12.92 4.91
C VAL A 67 5.12 -12.32 4.01
N ALA A 68 4.93 -11.08 3.51
CA ALA A 68 5.94 -10.40 2.71
C ALA A 68 7.19 -10.00 3.52
N LYS A 69 7.05 -9.70 4.82
CA LYS A 69 8.16 -9.36 5.72
C LYS A 69 8.96 -10.58 6.14
N ASP A 70 8.30 -11.71 6.33
CA ASP A 70 8.91 -13.00 6.66
C ASP A 70 9.61 -13.65 5.45
N GLY A 71 9.61 -12.97 4.30
CA GLY A 71 10.34 -13.39 3.09
C GLY A 71 9.60 -14.42 2.24
N ALA A 72 8.33 -14.72 2.55
CA ALA A 72 7.55 -15.74 1.85
C ALA A 72 6.92 -15.23 0.54
N VAL A 73 6.96 -13.93 0.25
CA VAL A 73 6.46 -13.35 -1.01
C VAL A 73 7.47 -12.37 -1.59
N ALA A 74 7.89 -12.61 -2.84
CA ALA A 74 8.72 -11.66 -3.60
C ALA A 74 7.96 -10.33 -3.77
N PRO A 75 8.58 -9.17 -3.48
CA PRO A 75 7.88 -7.89 -3.54
C PRO A 75 7.42 -7.59 -4.96
N ALA A 76 6.15 -7.19 -5.09
CA ALA A 76 5.64 -6.59 -6.33
C ALA A 76 6.50 -5.36 -6.67
N VAL A 77 7.07 -5.37 -7.88
CA VAL A 77 8.00 -4.34 -8.36
C VAL A 77 7.37 -2.96 -8.18
N SER A 78 7.88 -2.21 -7.21
CA SER A 78 7.44 -0.83 -7.02
C SER A 78 7.88 0.00 -8.22
N PRO A 79 7.06 0.96 -8.71
CA PRO A 79 7.50 1.85 -9.75
C PRO A 79 8.78 2.59 -9.29
N PRO A 80 9.80 2.72 -10.16
CA PRO A 80 11.08 3.31 -9.79
C PRO A 80 10.88 4.71 -9.21
N SER A 81 11.65 5.03 -8.19
CA SER A 81 11.65 6.36 -7.58
C SER A 81 11.92 7.44 -8.65
N LEU A 82 11.50 8.68 -8.41
CA LEU A 82 11.78 9.79 -9.33
C LEU A 82 13.28 9.91 -9.65
N GLN A 83 14.14 9.66 -8.65
CA GLN A 83 15.59 9.66 -8.78
C GLN A 83 16.09 8.51 -9.67
N GLN A 84 15.53 7.30 -9.52
CA GLN A 84 15.82 6.16 -10.39
C GLN A 84 15.34 6.38 -11.83
N ARG A 85 14.17 7.01 -12.02
CA ARG A 85 13.66 7.38 -13.36
C ARG A 85 14.55 8.40 -14.06
N ALA A 86 15.04 9.40 -13.33
CA ALA A 86 15.98 10.39 -13.85
C ALA A 86 17.30 9.73 -14.26
N ALA A 87 17.85 8.84 -13.41
CA ALA A 87 19.06 8.08 -13.70
C ALA A 87 18.90 7.13 -14.90
N GLN A 88 17.74 6.47 -15.03
CA GLN A 88 17.44 5.63 -16.19
C GLN A 88 17.36 6.45 -17.48
N ARG A 89 16.75 7.63 -17.44
CA ARG A 89 16.69 8.54 -18.59
C ARG A 89 18.07 9.04 -19.01
N SER A 90 18.92 9.44 -18.06
CA SER A 90 20.28 9.89 -18.37
C SER A 90 21.14 8.74 -18.92
N ALA A 91 21.05 7.54 -18.34
CA ALA A 91 21.74 6.35 -18.83
C ALA A 91 21.29 5.97 -20.26
N ALA A 92 19.98 6.02 -20.54
CA ALA A 92 19.45 5.75 -21.88
C ALA A 92 19.92 6.79 -22.93
N MET A 93 19.98 8.07 -22.54
CA MET A 93 20.51 9.14 -23.40
C MET A 93 21.99 8.93 -23.73
N LEU A 94 22.80 8.53 -22.75
CA LEU A 94 24.23 8.27 -22.94
C LEU A 94 24.46 7.06 -23.86
N ALA A 95 23.71 5.98 -23.66
CA ALA A 95 23.78 4.78 -24.50
C ALA A 95 23.34 5.05 -25.95
N LYS A 96 22.41 5.98 -26.18
CA LYS A 96 22.04 6.41 -27.55
C LYS A 96 23.16 7.22 -28.21
N ARG A 97 23.92 7.98 -27.43
CA ARG A 97 25.00 8.86 -27.90
C ARG A 97 26.31 8.13 -28.20
N LEU A 98 26.54 6.98 -27.57
CA LEU A 98 27.70 6.11 -27.80
C LEU A 98 27.53 5.12 -28.96
N ARG A 99 26.31 5.01 -29.53
CA ARG A 99 25.98 4.09 -30.63
C ARG A 99 25.91 4.76 -32.01
N GLY A 100 26.18 6.05 -32.10
CA GLY A 100 26.34 6.81 -33.35
C GLY A 100 27.70 7.46 -33.37
#